data_AF-A0A7D5EH05-F1
#
_entry.id   AF-A0A7D5EH05-F1
#
_cell.length_a   1.000
_cell.length_b   1.000
_cell.length_c   1.000
_cell.angle_alpha   90.00
_cell.angle_beta   90.00
_cell.angle_gamma   90.00
#
_symmetry.space_group_name_H-M   'P 1'
#
loop_
_entity.id
_entity.type
_entity.pdbx_description
1 polymer ?
#
loop_
_entity_poly.entity_id
_entity_poly.type
_entity_poly.pdbx_seq_one_letter_code
_entity_poly.pdbx_strand_id
1 'polypeptide(L)'
;MKDDKGQLNIRSDQKAQLHTLEALMTLIIITGIIVFTVQATSLTPLTSSTANAHIEAQLQILGQDMLNVLDRSQSGQSSGLKEDILNWNGERYIWNSTAYVSENNNTLTNSTTADLLKNVIVPKGIAHNVEFTMVNDAGSVVTLPYIYNGEPSDNAVVVSRRVLLSDSDITDPTQFRSYTGIPDTDTSTDFYNLIDVKMTLWRM
;
A
#
# COMPACT_ATOMS: atom_id res chain seq x y z
N MET A 1 -63.02 -63.34 20.18
CA MET A 1 -61.55 -63.34 20.16
C MET A 1 -61.08 -63.68 18.76
N LYS A 2 -60.82 -62.67 17.92
CA LYS A 2 -59.83 -62.77 16.85
C LYS A 2 -59.50 -61.36 16.39
N ASP A 3 -58.27 -61.01 16.73
CA ASP A 3 -57.58 -59.74 16.60
C ASP A 3 -57.12 -59.63 15.13
N ASP A 4 -57.73 -58.74 14.34
CA ASP A 4 -57.35 -58.50 12.95
C ASP A 4 -56.25 -57.44 12.90
N LYS A 5 -55.02 -57.89 13.13
CA LYS A 5 -53.82 -57.05 13.05
C LYS A 5 -53.43 -56.90 11.59
N GLY A 6 -53.90 -55.82 10.97
CA GLY A 6 -53.42 -55.34 9.68
C GLY A 6 -51.89 -55.24 9.69
N GLN A 7 -51.25 -56.10 8.92
CA GLN A 7 -49.80 -56.05 8.73
C GLN A 7 -49.46 -54.81 7.90
N LEU A 8 -49.07 -53.73 8.58
CA LEU A 8 -48.46 -52.56 7.96
C LEU A 8 -47.19 -53.01 7.23
N ASN A 9 -47.26 -53.10 5.91
CA ASN A 9 -46.13 -53.40 5.06
C ASN A 9 -45.21 -52.17 4.98
N ILE A 10 -44.39 -51.99 6.01
CA ILE A 10 -43.48 -50.84 6.22
C ILE A 10 -42.54 -50.65 5.01
N ARG A 11 -42.31 -51.70 4.21
CA ARG A 11 -41.45 -51.69 3.03
C ARG A 11 -42.01 -50.91 1.83
N SER A 12 -43.33 -50.67 1.77
CA SER A 12 -43.97 -49.98 0.64
C SER A 12 -44.73 -48.72 1.04
N ASP A 13 -44.45 -48.17 2.22
CA ASP A 13 -45.10 -46.93 2.66
C ASP A 13 -44.49 -45.73 1.91
N GLN A 14 -45.11 -45.41 0.77
CA GLN A 14 -44.72 -44.30 -0.09
C GLN A 14 -44.74 -42.96 0.65
N LYS A 15 -45.61 -42.79 1.67
CA LYS A 15 -45.62 -41.56 2.46
C LYS A 15 -44.37 -41.46 3.33
N ALA A 16 -43.95 -42.56 3.96
CA ALA A 16 -42.72 -42.60 4.74
C ALA A 16 -41.49 -42.30 3.87
N GLN A 17 -41.42 -42.86 2.65
CA GLN A 17 -40.32 -42.57 1.71
C GLN A 17 -40.33 -41.11 1.22
N LEU A 18 -41.51 -40.57 0.92
CA LEU A 18 -41.67 -39.17 0.49
C LEU A 18 -41.20 -38.20 1.58
N HIS A 19 -41.58 -38.43 2.85
CA HIS A 19 -41.11 -37.60 3.96
C HIS A 19 -39.60 -37.68 4.18
N THR A 20 -38.99 -38.84 3.91
CA THR A 20 -37.53 -38.99 3.99
C THR A 20 -36.82 -38.21 2.87
N LEU A 21 -37.38 -38.21 1.66
CA LEU A 21 -36.88 -37.42 0.53
C LEU A 21 -37.05 -35.92 0.77
N GLU A 22 -38.20 -35.50 1.31
CA GLU A 22 -38.50 -34.11 1.67
C GLU A 22 -37.55 -33.62 2.77
N ALA A 23 -37.29 -34.44 3.79
CA ALA A 23 -36.31 -34.12 4.83
C ALA A 23 -34.89 -33.98 4.26
N LEU A 24 -34.49 -34.86 3.33
CA LEU A 24 -33.20 -34.76 2.65
C LEU A 24 -33.08 -33.48 1.80
N MET A 25 -34.12 -33.15 1.02
CA MET A 25 -34.17 -31.91 0.24
C MET A 25 -34.11 -30.68 1.14
N THR A 26 -34.85 -30.70 2.25
CA THR A 26 -34.83 -29.63 3.24
C THR A 26 -33.44 -29.47 3.86
N LEU A 27 -32.78 -30.58 4.19
CA LEU A 27 -31.41 -30.57 4.71
C LEU A 27 -30.44 -29.92 3.71
N ILE A 28 -30.51 -30.30 2.43
CA ILE A 28 -29.66 -29.73 1.37
C ILE A 28 -29.91 -28.23 1.22
N ILE A 29 -31.18 -27.80 1.21
CA ILE A 29 -31.55 -26.38 1.10
C ILE A 29 -31.02 -25.59 2.31
N ILE A 30 -31.24 -26.07 3.52
CA ILE A 30 -30.77 -25.41 4.75
C ILE A 30 -29.24 -25.34 4.77
N THR A 31 -28.55 -26.44 4.48
CA THR A 31 -27.08 -26.44 4.40
C THR A 31 -26.59 -25.48 3.33
N GLY A 32 -27.22 -25.43 2.15
CA GLY A 32 -26.90 -24.47 1.10
C GLY A 32 -27.06 -23.01 1.55
N ILE A 33 -28.16 -22.70 2.24
CA ILE A 33 -28.42 -21.35 2.78
C ILE A 33 -27.38 -20.99 3.84
N ILE A 34 -27.00 -21.91 4.73
CA ILE A 34 -25.98 -21.67 5.75
C ILE A 34 -24.63 -21.37 5.09
N VAL A 35 -24.19 -22.19 4.14
CA VAL A 35 -22.92 -21.99 3.42
C VAL A 35 -22.92 -20.66 2.68
N PHE A 36 -23.99 -20.34 1.96
CA PHE A 36 -24.14 -19.06 1.26
C PHE A 36 -24.09 -17.87 2.22
N THR A 37 -24.78 -17.96 3.36
CA THR A 37 -24.84 -16.87 4.36
C THR A 37 -23.47 -16.64 5.00
N VAL A 38 -22.75 -17.72 5.36
CA VAL A 38 -21.40 -17.62 5.94
C VAL A 38 -20.41 -16.99 4.95
N GLN A 39 -20.48 -17.37 3.67
CA GLN A 39 -19.65 -16.73 2.62
C GLN A 39 -20.04 -15.27 2.37
N ALA A 40 -21.33 -14.93 2.43
CA ALA A 40 -21.78 -13.55 2.30
C ALA A 40 -21.25 -12.66 3.44
N THR A 41 -21.12 -13.19 4.66
CA THR A 41 -20.51 -12.45 5.79
C THR A 41 -19.01 -12.25 5.66
N SER A 42 -18.28 -13.11 4.94
CA SER A 42 -16.84 -12.85 4.67
C SER A 42 -16.62 -11.80 3.59
N LEU A 43 -17.65 -11.53 2.77
CA LEU A 43 -17.60 -10.58 1.66
C LEU A 43 -18.15 -9.19 2.02
N THR A 44 -18.77 -9.03 3.19
CA THR A 44 -19.32 -7.77 3.67
C THR A 44 -18.56 -7.32 4.91
N PRO A 45 -17.88 -6.16 4.90
CA PRO A 45 -17.19 -5.66 6.09
C PRO A 45 -18.24 -5.28 7.15
N LEU A 46 -18.50 -6.20 8.08
CA LEU A 46 -19.54 -6.06 9.11
C LEU A 46 -19.05 -5.23 10.32
N THR A 47 -17.76 -4.89 10.38
CA THR A 47 -17.17 -4.09 11.46
C THR A 47 -16.26 -3.00 10.90
N SER A 48 -16.22 -1.83 11.54
CA SER A 48 -15.33 -0.73 11.13
C SER A 48 -13.86 -1.15 11.08
N SER A 49 -13.44 -2.11 11.91
CA SER A 49 -12.06 -2.64 11.90
C SER A 49 -11.74 -3.46 10.64
N THR A 50 -12.67 -4.29 10.17
CA THR A 50 -12.47 -5.05 8.92
C THR A 50 -12.54 -4.16 7.68
N ALA A 51 -13.39 -3.12 7.70
CA ALA A 51 -13.40 -2.08 6.67
C ALA A 51 -12.07 -1.29 6.64
N ASN A 52 -11.56 -0.86 7.80
CA ASN A 52 -10.30 -0.13 7.89
C ASN A 52 -9.12 -0.98 7.41
N ALA A 53 -9.03 -2.24 7.85
CA ALA A 53 -7.98 -3.16 7.39
C ALA A 53 -8.01 -3.37 5.87
N HIS A 54 -9.20 -3.41 5.26
CA HIS A 54 -9.33 -3.50 3.81
C HIS A 54 -8.82 -2.25 3.09
N ILE A 55 -9.12 -1.06 3.63
CA ILE A 55 -8.63 0.22 3.08
C ILE A 55 -7.11 0.33 3.25
N GLU A 56 -6.56 -0.05 4.40
CA GLU A 56 -5.11 -0.08 4.64
C GLU A 56 -4.42 -0.99 3.63
N ALA A 57 -4.95 -2.20 3.39
CA ALA A 57 -4.41 -3.10 2.38
C ALA A 57 -4.45 -2.49 0.97
N GLN A 58 -5.53 -1.78 0.61
CA GLN A 58 -5.62 -1.07 -0.67
C GLN A 58 -4.59 0.06 -0.79
N LEU A 59 -4.40 0.85 0.28
CA LEU A 59 -3.40 1.91 0.31
C LEU A 59 -1.98 1.35 0.22
N GLN A 60 -1.72 0.19 0.84
CA GLN A 60 -0.44 -0.48 0.78
C GLN A 60 -0.12 -0.94 -0.64
N ILE A 61 -1.08 -1.58 -1.32
CA ILE A 61 -0.92 -2.01 -2.72
C ILE A 61 -0.70 -0.78 -3.61
N LEU A 62 -1.52 0.26 -3.46
CA LEU A 62 -1.40 1.50 -4.23
C LEU A 62 -0.02 2.15 -4.08
N GLY A 63 0.44 2.33 -2.84
CA GLY A 63 1.75 2.93 -2.57
C GLY A 63 2.90 2.07 -3.10
N GLN A 64 2.82 0.74 -2.94
CA GLN A 64 3.84 -0.17 -3.45
C GLN A 64 3.91 -0.14 -4.98
N ASP A 65 2.77 -0.12 -5.66
CA ASP A 65 2.70 -0.01 -7.12
C ASP A 65 3.27 1.32 -7.61
N MET A 66 2.99 2.42 -6.90
CA MET A 66 3.56 3.72 -7.21
C MET A 66 5.09 3.72 -7.11
N LEU A 67 5.65 3.23 -6.00
CA LEU A 67 7.09 3.13 -5.85
C LEU A 67 7.72 2.18 -6.88
N ASN A 68 7.05 1.09 -7.24
CA ASN A 68 7.52 0.18 -8.29
C ASN A 68 7.55 0.83 -9.67
N VAL A 69 6.55 1.67 -9.98
CA VAL A 69 6.52 2.42 -11.24
C VAL A 69 7.62 3.49 -11.26
N LEU A 70 7.82 4.21 -10.16
CA LEU A 70 8.85 5.24 -10.06
C LEU A 70 10.27 4.66 -10.06
N ASP A 71 10.47 3.45 -9.54
CA ASP A 71 11.76 2.76 -9.56
C ASP A 71 12.08 2.10 -10.92
N ARG A 72 11.11 2.05 -11.84
CA ARG A 72 11.31 1.43 -13.15
C ARG A 72 12.21 2.30 -14.01
N SER A 73 13.39 1.79 -14.35
CA SER A 73 14.27 2.37 -15.37
C SER A 73 14.12 1.68 -16.73
N GLN A 74 14.28 2.43 -17.82
CA GLN A 74 14.54 1.86 -19.15
C GLN A 74 16.05 1.68 -19.33
N SER A 75 16.46 0.81 -20.26
CA SER A 75 17.88 0.53 -20.52
C SER A 75 18.65 1.81 -20.80
N GLY A 76 19.59 2.16 -19.92
CA GLY A 76 20.44 3.36 -20.04
C GLY A 76 19.86 4.65 -19.46
N GLN A 77 18.74 4.59 -18.73
CA GLN A 77 18.19 5.74 -18.00
C GLN A 77 18.10 5.44 -16.51
N SER A 78 18.27 6.47 -15.68
CA SER A 78 18.00 6.40 -14.25
C SER A 78 16.52 6.17 -13.98
N SER A 79 16.19 5.59 -12.82
CA SER A 79 14.79 5.52 -12.38
C SER A 79 14.28 6.90 -11.97
N GLY A 80 12.96 7.10 -12.02
CA GLY A 80 12.33 8.36 -11.59
C GLY A 80 12.65 8.69 -10.13
N LEU A 81 12.67 7.68 -9.24
CA LEU A 81 13.07 7.88 -7.85
C LEU A 81 14.53 8.34 -7.74
N LYS A 82 15.45 7.77 -8.52
CA LYS A 82 16.86 8.16 -8.49
C LYS A 82 17.02 9.60 -8.94
N GLU A 83 16.41 9.96 -10.07
CA GLU A 83 16.45 11.35 -10.59
C GLU A 83 15.85 12.35 -9.61
N ASP A 84 14.75 12.00 -8.95
CA ASP A 84 14.12 12.87 -7.95
C ASP A 84 15.06 13.13 -6.76
N ILE A 85 15.84 12.12 -6.32
CA ILE A 85 16.84 12.27 -5.25
C ILE A 85 18.04 13.11 -5.73
N LEU A 86 18.53 12.86 -6.95
CA LEU A 86 19.69 13.56 -7.51
C LEU A 86 19.41 15.06 -7.73
N ASN A 87 18.18 15.39 -8.17
CA ASN A 87 17.76 16.76 -8.44
C ASN A 87 17.23 17.48 -7.19
N TRP A 88 17.18 16.81 -6.04
CA TRP A 88 16.67 17.39 -4.81
C TRP A 88 17.67 18.38 -4.18
N ASN A 89 17.14 19.48 -3.67
CA ASN A 89 17.93 20.58 -3.09
C ASN A 89 17.97 20.57 -1.55
N GLY A 90 17.49 19.51 -0.91
CA GLY A 90 17.41 19.41 0.55
C GLY A 90 16.17 20.06 1.19
N GLU A 91 15.31 20.71 0.40
CA GLU A 91 14.13 21.39 0.93
C GLU A 91 12.95 20.44 1.12
N ARG A 92 12.11 20.79 2.10
CA ARG A 92 10.82 20.15 2.32
C ARG A 92 9.74 20.86 1.50
N TYR A 93 8.91 20.09 0.81
CA TYR A 93 7.83 20.62 -0.02
C TYR A 93 6.44 20.26 0.52
N ILE A 94 5.49 21.20 0.41
CA ILE A 94 4.11 21.08 0.88
C ILE A 94 3.15 21.34 -0.28
N TRP A 95 2.07 20.57 -0.36
CA TRP A 95 1.03 20.77 -1.37
C TRP A 95 0.20 22.02 -1.08
N ASN A 96 0.16 22.98 -2.02
CA ASN A 96 -0.58 24.24 -1.89
C ASN A 96 -1.90 24.28 -2.69
N SER A 97 -2.45 23.12 -3.07
CA SER A 97 -3.58 22.94 -4.00
C SER A 97 -3.25 23.03 -5.49
N THR A 98 -2.09 23.56 -5.88
CA THR A 98 -1.69 23.67 -7.30
C THR A 98 -0.38 22.94 -7.59
N ALA A 99 0.59 23.09 -6.70
CA ALA A 99 1.92 22.52 -6.79
C ALA A 99 2.50 22.22 -5.41
N TYR A 100 3.63 21.51 -5.39
CA TYR A 100 4.44 21.32 -4.19
C TYR A 100 5.42 22.50 -4.08
N VAL A 101 5.37 23.21 -2.96
CA VAL A 101 6.15 24.44 -2.73
C VAL A 101 6.87 24.34 -1.39
N SER A 102 8.12 24.77 -1.35
CA SER A 102 8.92 24.82 -0.11
C SER A 102 8.66 26.09 0.69
N GLU A 103 9.14 26.12 1.93
CA GLU A 103 9.07 27.31 2.79
C GLU A 103 9.76 28.54 2.19
N ASN A 104 10.76 28.31 1.32
CA ASN A 104 11.49 29.35 0.62
C ASN A 104 10.79 29.82 -0.67
N ASN A 105 9.55 29.41 -0.91
CA ASN A 105 8.76 29.65 -2.13
C ASN A 105 9.36 29.03 -3.41
N ASN A 106 10.21 28.01 -3.29
CA ASN A 106 10.64 27.24 -4.46
C ASN A 106 9.56 26.22 -4.82
N THR A 107 9.18 26.18 -6.09
CA THR A 107 8.26 25.14 -6.58
C THR A 107 9.07 23.90 -6.94
N LEU A 108 8.62 22.73 -6.50
CA LEU A 108 9.21 21.46 -6.89
C LEU A 108 8.96 21.23 -8.38
N THR A 109 10.01 21.31 -9.18
CA THR A 109 9.99 21.03 -10.61
C THR A 109 10.81 19.79 -10.91
N ASN A 110 10.50 19.11 -12.02
CA ASN A 110 11.23 17.93 -12.49
C ASN A 110 11.24 16.76 -11.48
N SER A 111 10.14 16.60 -10.72
CA SER A 111 9.94 15.46 -9.82
C SER A 111 8.86 14.54 -10.36
N THR A 112 9.26 13.34 -10.78
CA THR A 112 8.34 12.30 -11.25
C THR A 112 7.44 11.80 -10.12
N THR A 113 7.96 11.74 -8.89
CA THR A 113 7.21 11.43 -7.68
C THR A 113 6.13 12.47 -7.42
N ALA A 114 6.47 13.76 -7.50
CA ALA A 114 5.49 14.84 -7.30
C ALA A 114 4.38 14.80 -8.35
N ASP A 115 4.73 14.57 -9.62
CA ASP A 115 3.75 14.44 -10.70
C ASP A 115 2.82 13.24 -10.49
N LEU A 116 3.37 12.09 -10.06
CA LEU A 116 2.56 10.90 -9.80
C LEU A 116 1.62 11.11 -8.60
N LEU A 117 2.10 11.71 -7.51
CA LEU A 117 1.28 12.03 -6.34
C LEU A 117 0.16 13.01 -6.68
N LYS A 118 0.48 14.07 -7.44
CA LYS A 118 -0.50 15.06 -7.92
C LYS A 118 -1.59 14.43 -8.79
N ASN A 119 -1.25 13.46 -9.62
CA ASN A 119 -2.19 12.85 -10.56
C ASN A 119 -3.00 11.69 -9.95
N VAL A 120 -2.44 10.96 -8.99
CA VAL A 120 -3.02 9.72 -8.46
C VAL A 120 -3.57 9.87 -7.05
N ILE A 121 -2.82 10.52 -6.15
CA ILE A 121 -3.08 10.55 -4.70
C ILE A 121 -3.91 11.77 -4.32
N VAL A 122 -3.52 12.96 -4.79
CA VAL A 122 -4.23 14.22 -4.49
C VAL A 122 -5.70 14.18 -4.90
N PRO A 123 -6.10 13.72 -6.11
CA PRO A 123 -7.50 13.72 -6.54
C PRO A 123 -8.36 12.75 -5.73
N LYS A 124 -7.75 11.76 -5.07
CA LYS A 124 -8.42 10.79 -4.20
C LYS A 124 -8.58 11.27 -2.75
N GLY A 125 -8.08 12.47 -2.42
CA GLY A 125 -8.12 13.01 -1.06
C GLY A 125 -7.27 12.22 -0.06
N ILE A 126 -6.20 11.58 -0.54
CA ILE A 126 -5.27 10.81 0.29
C ILE A 126 -4.12 11.74 0.70
N ALA A 127 -3.92 11.89 2.01
CA ALA A 127 -2.76 12.58 2.56
C ALA A 127 -1.51 11.72 2.41
N HIS A 128 -0.35 12.36 2.24
CA HIS A 128 0.87 11.66 1.92
C HIS A 128 2.12 12.42 2.37
N ASN A 129 3.11 11.66 2.85
CA ASN A 129 4.48 12.12 3.09
C ASN A 129 5.44 11.26 2.28
N VAL A 130 6.51 11.88 1.80
CA VAL A 130 7.67 11.18 1.22
C VAL A 130 8.90 11.63 1.98
N GLU A 131 9.63 10.65 2.50
CA GLU A 131 10.82 10.86 3.31
C GLU A 131 11.97 10.03 2.74
N PHE A 132 13.18 10.58 2.79
CA PHE A 132 14.40 9.87 2.45
C PHE A 132 15.11 9.47 3.73
N THR A 133 15.25 8.17 3.94
CA THR A 133 15.94 7.61 5.09
C THR A 133 17.27 7.01 4.63
N MET A 134 18.36 7.38 5.29
CA MET A 134 19.71 6.92 4.95
C MET A 134 20.56 6.72 6.20
N VAL A 135 21.71 6.07 6.04
CA VAL A 135 22.71 5.95 7.09
C VAL A 135 23.73 7.06 6.90
N ASN A 136 23.97 7.85 7.96
CA ASN A 136 24.93 8.95 7.93
C ASN A 136 26.37 8.49 8.25
N ASP A 137 27.32 9.43 8.21
CA ASP A 137 28.73 9.19 8.52
C ASP A 137 28.98 8.55 9.91
N ALA A 138 28.06 8.78 10.86
CA ALA A 138 28.13 8.24 12.22
C ALA A 138 27.50 6.84 12.35
N GLY A 139 27.07 6.23 11.23
CA GLY A 139 26.38 4.94 11.23
C GLY A 139 24.94 5.00 11.78
N SER A 140 24.39 6.19 11.97
CA SER A 140 23.03 6.40 12.47
C SER A 140 22.04 6.60 11.33
N VAL A 141 20.81 6.11 11.52
CA VAL A 141 19.73 6.32 10.56
C VAL A 141 19.20 7.74 10.68
N VAL A 142 19.20 8.48 9.57
CA VAL A 142 18.69 9.85 9.45
C VAL A 142 17.54 9.85 8.47
N THR A 143 16.48 10.59 8.80
CA THR A 143 15.31 10.79 7.95
C THR A 143 15.21 12.25 7.54
N LEU A 144 15.09 12.49 6.24
CA LEU A 144 15.00 13.80 5.64
C LEU A 144 13.64 13.95 4.93
N PRO A 145 12.85 14.99 5.24
CA PRO A 145 11.53 15.17 4.66
C PRO A 145 11.64 15.75 3.25
N TYR A 146 11.16 15.02 2.24
CA TYR A 146 11.06 15.49 0.86
C TYR A 146 9.71 16.15 0.59
N ILE A 147 8.62 15.41 0.81
CA ILE A 147 7.23 15.90 0.70
C ILE A 147 6.55 15.70 2.05
N TYR A 148 5.90 16.75 2.56
CA TYR A 148 5.27 16.74 3.87
C TYR A 148 3.87 17.37 3.84
N ASN A 149 2.88 16.61 4.29
CA ASN A 149 1.47 16.97 4.34
C ASN A 149 0.87 16.80 5.76
N GLY A 150 1.71 16.94 6.78
CA GLY A 150 1.30 16.87 8.19
C GLY A 150 1.61 15.52 8.86
N GLU A 151 1.05 15.35 10.04
CA GLU A 151 1.22 14.15 10.85
C GLU A 151 0.31 13.02 10.36
N PRO A 152 0.83 11.81 10.12
CA PRO A 152 0.03 10.66 9.76
C PRO A 152 -0.98 10.28 10.85
N SER A 153 -2.15 9.79 10.45
CA SER A 153 -3.14 9.25 11.40
C SER A 153 -2.78 7.83 11.87
N ASP A 154 -3.48 7.32 12.90
CA ASP A 154 -3.24 5.99 13.46
C ASP A 154 -3.32 4.84 12.43
N ASN A 155 -4.09 5.04 11.35
CA ASN A 155 -4.28 4.06 10.28
C ASN A 155 -3.43 4.41 9.04
N ALA A 156 -2.32 5.13 9.22
CA ALA A 156 -1.42 5.45 8.14
C ALA A 156 -0.66 4.21 7.67
N VAL A 157 -0.53 4.08 6.36
CA VAL A 157 0.20 3.00 5.72
C VAL A 157 1.55 3.51 5.26
N VAL A 158 2.60 2.78 5.61
CA VAL A 158 3.97 3.08 5.20
C VAL A 158 4.43 2.01 4.21
N VAL A 159 4.93 2.45 3.08
CA VAL A 159 5.64 1.62 2.10
C VAL A 159 7.00 2.22 1.83
N SER A 160 7.98 1.39 1.44
CA SER A 160 9.31 1.91 1.11
C SER A 160 9.97 1.18 -0.05
N ARG A 161 10.91 1.87 -0.69
CA ARG A 161 11.72 1.35 -1.78
C ARG A 161 13.14 1.89 -1.65
N ARG A 162 14.11 1.00 -1.72
CA ARG A 162 15.53 1.37 -1.65
C ARG A 162 16.07 1.73 -3.02
N VAL A 163 16.78 2.84 -3.09
CA VAL A 163 17.43 3.37 -4.28
C VAL A 163 18.94 3.45 -4.02
N LEU A 164 19.70 2.84 -4.93
CA LEU A 164 21.15 2.88 -4.90
C LEU A 164 21.65 4.16 -5.58
N LEU A 165 22.45 4.95 -4.88
CA LEU A 165 23.23 6.05 -5.45
C LEU A 165 24.67 5.59 -5.64
N SER A 166 25.22 5.90 -6.80
CA SER A 166 26.61 5.59 -7.18
C SER A 166 27.36 6.89 -7.41
N ASP A 167 28.68 6.90 -7.24
CA ASP A 167 29.49 8.10 -7.45
C ASP A 167 29.37 8.62 -8.88
N SER A 168 29.27 7.72 -9.86
CA SER A 168 29.03 8.10 -11.26
C SER A 168 27.73 8.86 -11.51
N ASP A 169 26.74 8.73 -10.61
CA ASP A 169 25.46 9.43 -10.72
C ASP A 169 25.56 10.91 -10.29
N ILE A 170 26.60 11.29 -9.54
CA ILE A 170 26.72 12.60 -8.89
C ILE A 170 27.87 13.40 -9.52
N THR A 171 27.54 14.55 -10.12
CA THR A 171 28.54 15.38 -10.80
C THR A 171 29.48 16.11 -9.83
N ASP A 172 28.95 16.62 -8.71
CA ASP A 172 29.72 17.28 -7.67
C ASP A 172 29.27 16.77 -6.28
N PRO A 173 29.99 15.78 -5.71
CA PRO A 173 29.68 15.22 -4.39
C PRO A 173 29.68 16.25 -3.25
N THR A 174 30.53 17.28 -3.33
CA THR A 174 30.64 18.29 -2.27
C THR A 174 29.41 19.19 -2.28
N GLN A 175 28.99 19.63 -3.47
CA GLN A 175 27.78 20.41 -3.65
C GLN A 175 26.52 19.60 -3.31
N PHE A 176 26.44 18.34 -3.77
CA PHE A 176 25.32 17.45 -3.50
C PHE A 176 25.11 17.25 -2.00
N ARG A 177 26.19 16.96 -1.25
CA ARG A 177 26.14 16.85 0.21
C ARG A 177 25.75 18.17 0.89
N SER A 178 26.22 19.30 0.37
CA SER A 178 25.87 20.62 0.93
C SER A 178 24.39 20.95 0.78
N TYR A 179 23.74 20.50 -0.30
CA TYR A 179 22.31 20.74 -0.51
C TYR A 179 21.45 19.70 0.22
N THR A 180 21.72 18.41 0.00
CA THR A 180 20.84 17.34 0.48
C THR A 180 21.16 16.87 1.90
N GLY A 181 22.39 17.11 2.37
CA GLY A 181 22.89 16.52 3.60
C GLY A 181 23.23 15.02 3.48
N ILE A 182 23.17 14.42 2.27
CA ILE A 182 23.46 13.01 2.04
C ILE A 182 24.98 12.82 1.85
N PRO A 183 25.66 12.13 2.78
CA PRO A 183 27.09 11.86 2.65
C PRO A 183 27.35 10.67 1.73
N ASP A 184 28.57 10.65 1.18
CA ASP A 184 29.18 9.45 0.63
C ASP A 184 29.56 8.50 1.79
N THR A 185 29.06 7.27 1.72
CA THR A 185 29.27 6.24 2.73
C THR A 185 30.61 5.53 2.54
N ASP A 186 31.09 5.41 1.30
CA ASP A 186 32.33 4.70 0.99
C ASP A 186 33.08 5.33 -0.20
N THR A 187 33.86 6.36 0.14
CA THR A 187 34.76 7.09 -0.78
C THR A 187 35.81 6.22 -1.51
N SER A 188 35.93 4.93 -1.19
CA SER A 188 36.89 4.02 -1.83
C SER A 188 36.30 3.21 -2.98
N THR A 189 34.97 3.21 -3.13
CA THR A 189 34.24 2.45 -4.14
C THR A 189 33.43 3.39 -5.04
N ASP A 190 32.59 2.83 -5.93
CA ASP A 190 31.59 3.60 -6.70
C ASP A 190 30.23 3.65 -5.96
N PHE A 191 30.17 3.13 -4.73
CA PHE A 191 28.97 3.15 -3.91
C PHE A 191 28.91 4.43 -3.09
N TYR A 192 27.94 5.30 -3.41
CA TYR A 192 27.74 6.54 -2.68
C TYR A 192 26.88 6.33 -1.43
N ASN A 193 25.62 5.92 -1.61
CA ASN A 193 24.72 5.66 -0.49
C ASN A 193 23.51 4.81 -0.91
N LEU A 194 22.82 4.21 0.06
CA LEU A 194 21.57 3.50 -0.14
C LEU A 194 20.43 4.28 0.54
N ILE A 195 19.58 4.89 -0.27
CA ILE A 195 18.48 5.73 0.21
C ILE A 195 17.19 4.90 0.26
N ASP A 196 16.58 4.78 1.43
CA ASP A 196 15.25 4.21 1.59
C ASP A 196 14.20 5.30 1.42
N VAL A 197 13.50 5.27 0.28
CA VAL A 197 12.42 6.20 -0.01
C VAL A 197 11.17 5.67 0.66
N LYS A 198 10.76 6.32 1.75
CA LYS A 198 9.60 5.97 2.55
C LYS A 198 8.43 6.85 2.16
N MET A 199 7.34 6.22 1.71
CA MET A 199 6.07 6.89 1.41
C MET A 199 5.05 6.50 2.47
N THR A 200 4.49 7.49 3.14
CA THR A 200 3.41 7.31 4.12
C THR A 200 2.11 7.84 3.52
N LEU A 201 1.05 7.06 3.53
CA LEU A 201 -0.26 7.37 2.95
C LEU A 201 -1.35 7.20 4.01
N TRP A 202 -2.25 8.17 4.12
CA TRP A 202 -3.40 8.07 5.03
C TRP A 202 -4.60 8.85 4.52
N ARG A 203 -5.77 8.53 5.05
CA ARG A 203 -6.98 9.30 4.75
C ARG A 203 -7.11 10.43 5.77
N MET A 204 -7.49 11.60 5.27
CA MET A 204 -7.97 12.72 6.09
C MET A 204 -9.41 12.49 6.52
#